data_AF-A0A355RN28-F1
#
_entry.id   AF-A0A355RN28-F1
#
_cell.length_a   1.000
_cell.length_b   1.000
_cell.length_c   1.000
_cell.angle_alpha   90.00
_cell.angle_beta   90.00
_cell.angle_gamma   90.00
#
_symmetry.space_group_name_H-M   'P 1'
#
loop_
_entity.id
_entity.type
_entity.pdbx_description
1 polymer ?
#
loop_
_entity_poly.entity_id
_entity_poly.type
_entity_poly.pdbx_seq_one_letter_code
_entity_poly.pdbx_strand_id
1 'polypeptide(L)'
;DADLALTCIDNNIDAIRINPGNIGKIDKIKKVVDAAKNKKIPIRIGVNGGSLDKDIFNGDSKIKAEYLLESASKHIKILEDLGFFDIVISLKGSNAIETIQAYKMAAEKFPYPLHLGVTEAGPKDIGLIRSSAGLSPLLLEGIGDTIRISLSDEPEEEIKAANRLLHDLGLKKDYPTFISCPTCGRTQVDLIPTAKIIQNYLEENKINKTVAIMGCIVNGPGEAKHADLGAAGGNKSWVIFKKGKVIRSVSNENIVEELIKEINLL
;
A
#
# COMPACT_ATOMS: atom_id res chain seq x y z
N ASP A 1 22.52 2.98 -15.45
CA ASP A 1 23.77 3.71 -15.68
C ASP A 1 24.53 3.81 -14.35
N ALA A 2 25.84 3.52 -14.33
CA ALA A 2 26.66 3.64 -13.13
C ALA A 2 26.91 5.09 -12.74
N ASP A 3 27.07 5.98 -13.73
CA ASP A 3 27.50 7.36 -13.48
C ASP A 3 26.37 8.17 -12.81
N LEU A 4 25.11 7.89 -13.18
CA LEU A 4 23.93 8.42 -12.49
C LEU A 4 23.83 7.93 -11.03
N ALA A 5 24.11 6.65 -10.79
CA ALA A 5 24.07 6.08 -9.44
C ALA A 5 25.14 6.74 -8.54
N LEU A 6 26.36 6.89 -9.04
CA LEU A 6 27.44 7.60 -8.34
C LEU A 6 27.06 9.06 -8.06
N THR A 7 26.52 9.77 -9.05
CA THR A 7 26.07 11.16 -8.88
C THR A 7 25.02 11.28 -7.77
N CYS A 8 24.05 10.37 -7.70
CA CYS A 8 23.04 10.36 -6.63
C CYS A 8 23.66 10.09 -5.26
N ILE A 9 24.60 9.14 -5.17
CA ILE A 9 25.35 8.83 -3.95
C ILE A 9 26.16 10.05 -3.49
N ASP A 10 26.84 10.73 -4.41
CA ASP A 10 27.64 11.93 -4.11
C ASP A 10 26.79 13.06 -3.55
N ASN A 11 25.53 13.16 -3.99
CA ASN A 11 24.52 14.11 -3.49
C ASN A 11 23.71 13.59 -2.28
N ASN A 12 24.19 12.55 -1.57
CA ASN A 12 23.64 12.05 -0.32
C ASN A 12 22.19 11.54 -0.40
N ILE A 13 21.85 10.81 -1.48
CA ILE A 13 20.60 10.04 -1.53
C ILE A 13 20.53 9.00 -0.40
N ASP A 14 19.36 8.74 0.16
CA ASP A 14 19.21 7.80 1.29
C ASP A 14 19.22 6.33 0.90
N ALA A 15 18.84 6.00 -0.34
CA ALA A 15 18.85 4.63 -0.87
C ALA A 15 18.89 4.67 -2.40
N ILE A 16 19.49 3.65 -3.02
CA ILE A 16 19.47 3.51 -4.48
C ILE A 16 18.78 2.21 -4.90
N ARG A 17 17.95 2.27 -5.94
CA ARG A 17 17.41 1.06 -6.60
C ARG A 17 18.19 0.80 -7.87
N ILE A 18 18.86 -0.34 -7.95
CA ILE A 18 19.57 -0.79 -9.14
C ILE A 18 19.52 -2.31 -9.27
N ASN A 19 19.66 -2.81 -10.50
CA ASN A 19 19.92 -4.22 -10.79
C ASN A 19 21.38 -4.34 -11.24
N PRO A 20 22.30 -4.80 -10.38
CA PRO A 20 23.74 -4.85 -10.65
C PRO A 20 24.11 -5.44 -12.02
N GLY A 21 23.47 -6.54 -12.42
CA GLY A 21 23.74 -7.20 -13.70
C GLY A 21 23.47 -6.35 -14.95
N ASN A 22 22.67 -5.28 -14.82
CA ASN A 22 22.28 -4.41 -15.93
C ASN A 22 23.10 -3.13 -16.01
N ILE A 23 24.02 -2.89 -15.07
CA ILE A 23 24.84 -1.67 -15.02
C ILE A 23 26.02 -1.74 -16.00
N GLY A 24 26.50 -2.94 -16.33
CA GLY A 24 27.60 -3.18 -17.25
C GLY A 24 28.75 -3.94 -16.59
N LYS A 25 29.99 -3.55 -16.89
CA LYS A 25 31.20 -4.24 -16.42
C LYS A 25 31.31 -4.23 -14.90
N ILE A 26 31.88 -5.29 -14.33
CA ILE A 26 32.07 -5.46 -12.89
C ILE A 26 32.81 -4.29 -12.22
N ASP A 27 33.79 -3.69 -12.90
CA ASP A 27 34.54 -2.53 -12.37
C ASP A 27 33.64 -1.32 -12.11
N LYS A 28 32.61 -1.10 -12.95
CA LYS A 28 31.65 -0.02 -12.74
C LYS A 28 30.74 -0.32 -11.55
N ILE A 29 30.29 -1.56 -11.42
CA ILE A 29 29.47 -2.02 -10.29
C ILE A 29 30.25 -1.86 -8.99
N LYS A 30 31.51 -2.27 -8.97
CA LYS A 30 32.40 -2.13 -7.81
C LYS A 30 32.51 -0.68 -7.35
N LYS A 31 32.70 0.28 -8.27
CA LYS A 31 32.72 1.72 -7.90
C LYS A 31 31.42 2.16 -7.21
N VAL A 32 30.26 1.75 -7.73
CA VAL A 32 28.96 2.08 -7.11
C VAL A 32 28.84 1.45 -5.72
N VAL A 33 29.23 0.19 -5.58
CA VAL A 33 29.21 -0.53 -4.29
C VAL A 33 30.14 0.11 -3.27
N ASP A 34 31.38 0.42 -3.65
CA ASP A 34 32.36 1.06 -2.76
C ASP A 34 31.85 2.43 -2.29
N ALA A 35 31.25 3.22 -3.19
CA ALA A 35 30.66 4.51 -2.85
C ALA A 35 29.46 4.36 -1.89
N ALA A 36 28.57 3.39 -2.15
CA ALA A 36 27.43 3.09 -1.29
C ALA A 36 27.88 2.63 0.11
N LYS A 37 28.89 1.77 0.22
CA LYS A 37 29.49 1.35 1.50
C LYS A 37 30.03 2.53 2.30
N ASN A 38 30.85 3.36 1.65
CA ASN A 38 31.50 4.49 2.31
C ASN A 38 30.48 5.47 2.91
N LYS A 39 29.32 5.64 2.26
CA LYS A 39 28.23 6.50 2.74
C LYS A 39 27.13 5.77 3.51
N LYS A 40 27.23 4.44 3.69
CA LYS A 40 26.21 3.58 4.34
C LYS A 40 24.82 3.71 3.68
N ILE A 41 24.79 3.76 2.36
CA ILE A 41 23.56 3.86 1.57
C ILE A 41 23.15 2.45 1.14
N PRO A 42 21.96 1.95 1.53
CA PRO A 42 21.48 0.65 1.11
C PRO A 42 21.14 0.58 -0.39
N ILE A 43 21.22 -0.62 -0.94
CA ILE A 43 20.88 -0.91 -2.34
C ILE A 43 19.66 -1.80 -2.41
N ARG A 44 18.60 -1.33 -3.07
CA ARG A 44 17.45 -2.16 -3.41
C ARG A 44 17.63 -2.80 -4.78
N ILE A 45 17.64 -4.13 -4.82
CA ILE A 45 17.51 -4.93 -6.05
C ILE A 45 16.02 -5.04 -6.40
N GLY A 46 15.66 -4.77 -7.64
CA GLY A 46 14.27 -4.82 -8.09
C GLY A 46 14.10 -5.59 -9.39
N VAL A 47 13.72 -6.86 -9.28
CA VAL A 47 13.47 -7.72 -10.43
C VAL A 47 12.00 -7.62 -10.82
N ASN A 48 11.73 -7.34 -12.09
CA ASN A 48 10.38 -7.33 -12.65
C ASN A 48 10.30 -8.37 -13.78
N GLY A 49 9.17 -9.05 -13.93
CA GLY A 49 8.96 -10.06 -14.98
C GLY A 49 9.18 -9.50 -16.39
N GLY A 50 8.73 -8.27 -16.65
CA GLY A 50 8.92 -7.61 -17.95
C GLY A 50 10.36 -7.24 -18.30
N SER A 51 11.31 -7.36 -17.36
CA SER A 51 12.72 -6.97 -17.57
C SER A 51 13.69 -8.05 -17.11
N LEU A 52 13.30 -9.33 -17.18
CA LEU A 52 14.18 -10.46 -16.89
C LEU A 52 15.32 -10.54 -17.90
N ASP A 53 16.49 -11.00 -17.45
CA ASP A 53 17.64 -11.20 -18.33
C ASP A 53 17.34 -12.32 -19.34
N LYS A 54 17.79 -12.16 -20.59
CA LYS A 54 17.50 -13.10 -21.69
C LYS A 54 18.07 -14.50 -21.46
N ASP A 55 19.15 -14.61 -20.68
CA ASP A 55 19.75 -15.88 -20.26
C ASP A 55 18.87 -16.66 -19.28
N ILE A 56 18.00 -15.96 -18.54
CA ILE A 56 17.07 -16.55 -17.57
C ILE A 56 15.71 -16.83 -18.24
N PHE A 57 15.27 -15.91 -19.11
CA PHE A 57 14.00 -16.03 -19.80
C PHE A 57 14.10 -15.56 -21.25
N ASN A 58 13.87 -16.48 -22.19
CA ASN A 58 14.03 -16.23 -23.62
C ASN A 58 12.76 -15.70 -24.33
N GLY A 59 11.64 -15.53 -23.62
CA GLY A 59 10.39 -15.00 -24.19
C GLY A 59 9.36 -16.05 -24.62
N ASP A 60 9.71 -17.33 -24.64
CA ASP A 60 8.90 -18.38 -25.29
C ASP A 60 7.85 -19.04 -24.37
N SER A 61 7.84 -18.71 -23.06
CA SER A 61 6.94 -19.35 -22.08
C SER A 61 6.33 -18.35 -21.09
N LYS A 62 5.37 -18.80 -20.29
CA LYS A 62 4.82 -17.97 -19.21
C LYS A 62 5.90 -17.75 -18.13
N ILE A 63 6.07 -16.50 -17.69
CA ILE A 63 7.03 -16.17 -16.62
C ILE A 63 6.63 -16.93 -15.35
N LYS A 64 7.62 -17.53 -14.71
CA LYS A 64 7.48 -18.28 -13.46
C LYS A 64 8.19 -17.57 -12.32
N ALA A 65 7.72 -17.80 -11.09
CA ALA A 65 8.31 -17.22 -9.88
C ALA A 65 9.80 -17.57 -9.71
N GLU A 66 10.20 -18.77 -10.15
CA GLU A 66 11.57 -19.26 -10.12
C GLU A 66 12.52 -18.38 -10.93
N TYR A 67 12.08 -17.85 -12.08
CA TYR A 67 12.90 -16.98 -12.92
C TYR A 67 13.18 -15.62 -12.25
N LEU A 68 12.19 -15.07 -11.53
CA LEU A 68 12.38 -13.86 -10.72
C LEU A 68 13.39 -14.11 -9.61
N LEU A 69 13.28 -15.26 -8.94
CA LEU A 69 14.17 -15.65 -7.85
C LEU A 69 15.60 -15.89 -8.33
N GLU A 70 15.77 -16.50 -9.50
CA GLU A 70 17.07 -16.72 -10.15
C GLU A 70 17.74 -15.40 -10.51
N SER A 71 17.00 -14.47 -11.14
CA SER A 71 17.50 -13.13 -11.47
C SER A 71 17.91 -12.35 -10.21
N ALA A 72 17.11 -12.44 -9.14
CA ALA A 72 17.48 -11.83 -7.86
C ALA A 72 18.75 -12.46 -7.28
N SER A 73 18.86 -13.80 -7.30
CA SER A 73 20.04 -14.53 -6.83
C SER A 73 21.32 -14.07 -7.54
N LYS A 74 21.26 -13.89 -8.87
CA LYS A 74 22.39 -13.40 -9.69
C LYS A 74 22.85 -12.02 -9.24
N HIS A 75 21.91 -11.10 -9.02
CA HIS A 75 22.22 -9.74 -8.59
C HIS A 75 22.70 -9.66 -7.14
N ILE A 76 22.09 -10.42 -6.23
CA ILE A 76 22.49 -10.51 -4.82
C ILE A 76 23.92 -11.04 -4.75
N LYS A 77 24.21 -12.13 -5.47
CA LYS A 77 25.56 -12.72 -5.51
C LYS A 77 26.63 -11.72 -5.94
N ILE A 78 26.36 -10.86 -6.92
CA ILE A 78 27.31 -9.82 -7.34
C ILE A 78 27.62 -8.86 -6.17
N LEU A 79 26.62 -8.46 -5.39
CA LEU A 79 26.82 -7.58 -4.24
C LEU A 79 27.56 -8.30 -3.10
N GLU A 80 27.19 -9.54 -2.81
CA GLU A 80 27.82 -10.38 -1.77
C GLU A 80 29.28 -10.71 -2.10
N ASP A 81 29.59 -11.03 -3.36
CA ASP A 81 30.97 -11.28 -3.83
C ASP A 81 31.84 -10.01 -3.73
N LEU A 82 31.21 -8.82 -3.77
CA LEU A 82 31.84 -7.53 -3.49
C LEU A 82 31.80 -7.15 -2.00
N GLY A 83 31.27 -8.02 -1.13
CA GLY A 83 31.17 -7.86 0.31
C GLY A 83 30.16 -6.81 0.77
N PHE A 84 29.07 -6.60 0.02
CA PHE A 84 27.99 -5.65 0.34
C PHE A 84 26.73 -6.39 0.78
N PHE A 85 26.16 -6.00 1.93
CA PHE A 85 25.05 -6.72 2.56
C PHE A 85 23.87 -5.81 2.98
N ASP A 86 23.97 -4.49 2.79
CA ASP A 86 22.86 -3.55 3.05
C ASP A 86 21.85 -3.58 1.88
N ILE A 87 21.22 -4.74 1.69
CA ILE A 87 20.41 -5.07 0.53
C ILE A 87 18.92 -5.10 0.89
N VAL A 88 18.08 -4.58 -0.01
CA VAL A 88 16.62 -4.79 -0.01
C VAL A 88 16.23 -5.47 -1.32
N ILE A 89 15.27 -6.40 -1.30
CA ILE A 89 14.83 -7.14 -2.50
C ILE A 89 13.39 -6.77 -2.85
N SER A 90 13.09 -6.68 -4.13
CA SER A 90 11.72 -6.60 -4.64
C SER A 90 11.57 -7.47 -5.89
N LEU A 91 10.54 -8.32 -5.91
CA LEU A 91 10.23 -9.24 -7.01
C LEU A 91 8.81 -9.00 -7.49
N LYS A 92 8.62 -8.52 -8.73
CA LYS A 92 7.29 -8.23 -9.27
C LYS A 92 7.05 -9.08 -10.51
N GLY A 93 6.19 -10.08 -10.40
CA GLY A 93 5.82 -10.96 -11.52
C GLY A 93 4.85 -10.30 -12.49
N SER A 94 4.39 -11.08 -13.47
CA SER A 94 3.41 -10.61 -14.47
C SER A 94 1.97 -10.51 -13.93
N ASN A 95 1.70 -11.17 -12.80
CA ASN A 95 0.39 -11.19 -12.15
C ASN A 95 0.52 -11.40 -10.63
N ALA A 96 -0.59 -11.28 -9.92
CA ALA A 96 -0.63 -11.37 -8.45
C ALA A 96 -0.17 -12.74 -7.92
N ILE A 97 -0.61 -13.85 -8.53
CA ILE A 97 -0.29 -15.21 -8.07
C ILE A 97 1.22 -15.47 -8.16
N GLU A 98 1.80 -15.14 -9.31
CA GLU A 98 3.24 -15.28 -9.54
C GLU A 98 4.05 -14.39 -8.59
N THR A 99 3.59 -13.16 -8.37
CA THR A 99 4.23 -12.22 -7.42
C THR A 99 4.22 -12.78 -6.00
N ILE A 100 3.10 -13.33 -5.54
CA ILE A 100 2.98 -13.96 -4.23
C ILE A 100 3.97 -15.13 -4.11
N GLN A 101 3.99 -16.02 -5.10
CA GLN A 101 4.91 -17.17 -5.09
C GLN A 101 6.37 -16.73 -5.04
N ALA A 102 6.75 -15.74 -5.84
CA ALA A 102 8.12 -15.22 -5.86
C ALA A 102 8.54 -14.62 -4.50
N TYR A 103 7.68 -13.85 -3.85
CA TYR A 103 7.98 -13.30 -2.52
C TYR A 103 8.07 -14.37 -1.44
N LYS A 104 7.21 -15.40 -1.46
CA LYS A 104 7.31 -16.52 -0.51
C LYS A 104 8.64 -17.25 -0.65
N MET A 105 9.03 -17.58 -1.88
CA MET A 105 10.33 -18.21 -2.15
C MET A 105 11.50 -17.31 -1.74
N ALA A 106 11.38 -16.00 -1.94
CA ALA A 106 12.41 -15.04 -1.53
C ALA A 106 12.55 -14.94 -0.01
N ALA A 107 11.43 -14.92 0.72
CA ALA A 107 11.41 -14.89 2.18
C ALA A 107 12.06 -16.13 2.82
N GLU A 108 11.91 -17.29 2.18
CA GLU A 108 12.57 -18.53 2.63
C GLU A 108 14.06 -18.57 2.28
N LYS A 109 14.44 -18.02 1.11
CA LYS A 109 15.79 -18.16 0.55
C LYS A 109 16.77 -17.09 1.04
N PHE A 110 16.32 -15.85 1.23
CA PHE A 110 17.19 -14.71 1.46
C PHE A 110 16.95 -14.07 2.83
N PRO A 111 18.00 -13.62 3.53
CA PRO A 111 17.88 -12.97 4.84
C PRO A 111 17.59 -11.46 4.74
N TYR A 112 17.32 -10.93 3.55
CA TYR A 112 17.22 -9.49 3.30
C TYR A 112 15.76 -9.00 3.33
N PRO A 113 15.52 -7.75 3.77
CA PRO A 113 14.19 -7.15 3.74
C PRO A 113 13.54 -7.15 2.35
N LEU A 114 12.22 -7.33 2.31
CA LEU A 114 11.40 -7.41 1.12
C LEU A 114 10.56 -6.14 0.95
N HIS A 115 10.78 -5.42 -0.15
CA HIS A 115 9.93 -4.33 -0.60
C HIS A 115 8.84 -4.85 -1.53
N LEU A 116 7.64 -5.01 -1.00
CA LEU A 116 6.51 -5.56 -1.74
C LEU A 116 5.88 -4.53 -2.67
N GLY A 117 5.32 -5.03 -3.76
CA GLY A 117 4.49 -4.24 -4.66
C GLY A 117 4.03 -5.08 -5.84
N VAL A 118 2.89 -4.71 -6.40
CA VAL A 118 2.44 -5.21 -7.70
C VAL A 118 2.88 -4.20 -8.75
N THR A 119 3.42 -4.66 -9.88
CA THR A 119 3.76 -3.77 -11.00
C THR A 119 2.52 -3.52 -11.85
N GLU A 120 2.43 -2.34 -12.49
CA GLU A 120 1.41 -2.05 -13.50
C GLU A 120 -0.04 -2.34 -13.05
N ALA A 121 -0.39 -1.96 -11.81
CA ALA A 121 -1.70 -2.29 -11.27
C ALA A 121 -2.84 -1.64 -12.08
N GLY A 122 -2.57 -0.49 -12.71
CA GLY A 122 -3.50 0.26 -13.56
C GLY A 122 -4.14 1.44 -12.83
N PRO A 123 -5.19 2.03 -13.42
CA PRO A 123 -5.98 3.08 -12.77
C PRO A 123 -6.54 2.63 -11.43
N LYS A 124 -6.92 3.58 -10.57
CA LYS A 124 -7.27 3.34 -9.17
C LYS A 124 -8.32 2.24 -8.93
N ASP A 125 -9.38 2.18 -9.70
CA ASP A 125 -10.46 1.19 -9.53
C ASP A 125 -9.96 -0.26 -9.60
N ILE A 126 -9.22 -0.61 -10.64
CA ILE A 126 -8.67 -1.94 -10.85
C ILE A 126 -7.35 -2.15 -10.10
N GLY A 127 -6.56 -1.08 -9.96
CA GLY A 127 -5.26 -1.09 -9.31
C GLY A 127 -5.35 -1.37 -7.82
N LEU A 128 -6.39 -0.86 -7.14
CA LEU A 128 -6.67 -1.18 -5.75
C LEU A 128 -6.99 -2.66 -5.55
N ILE A 129 -7.83 -3.25 -6.42
CA ILE A 129 -8.20 -4.67 -6.34
C ILE A 129 -6.96 -5.55 -6.57
N ARG A 130 -6.20 -5.29 -7.63
CA ARG A 130 -4.99 -6.06 -7.95
C ARG A 130 -3.92 -5.97 -6.87
N SER A 131 -3.68 -4.76 -6.36
CA SER A 131 -2.68 -4.55 -5.30
C SER A 131 -3.10 -5.24 -4.02
N SER A 132 -4.37 -5.10 -3.61
CA SER A 132 -4.88 -5.77 -2.41
C SER A 132 -4.82 -7.30 -2.55
N ALA A 133 -5.19 -7.85 -3.71
CA ALA A 133 -5.12 -9.28 -3.98
C ALA A 133 -3.68 -9.83 -3.99
N GLY A 134 -2.70 -9.04 -4.46
CA GLY A 134 -1.30 -9.44 -4.50
C GLY A 134 -0.54 -9.26 -3.19
N LEU A 135 -0.91 -8.27 -2.37
CA LEU A 135 -0.17 -7.90 -1.16
C LEU A 135 -0.76 -8.49 0.12
N SER A 136 -2.09 -8.57 0.25
CA SER A 136 -2.72 -9.03 1.49
C SER A 136 -2.27 -10.43 1.93
N PRO A 137 -2.16 -11.43 1.03
CA PRO A 137 -1.73 -12.78 1.43
C PRO A 137 -0.32 -12.79 2.03
N LEU A 138 0.60 -12.00 1.46
CA LEU A 138 1.97 -11.89 1.94
C LEU A 138 2.03 -11.21 3.30
N LEU A 139 1.34 -10.08 3.43
CA LEU A 139 1.31 -9.28 4.66
C LEU A 139 0.68 -10.05 5.83
N LEU A 140 -0.38 -10.82 5.59
CA LEU A 140 -1.01 -11.67 6.60
C LEU A 140 -0.13 -12.85 7.05
N GLU A 141 0.78 -13.30 6.19
CA GLU A 141 1.79 -14.31 6.52
C GLU A 141 3.05 -13.71 7.18
N GLY A 142 3.07 -12.39 7.42
CA GLY A 142 4.22 -11.70 8.00
C GLY A 142 5.37 -11.48 7.02
N ILE A 143 5.11 -11.57 5.72
CA ILE A 143 6.09 -11.34 4.65
C ILE A 143 5.97 -9.89 4.17
N GLY A 144 7.09 -9.16 4.18
CA GLY A 144 7.20 -7.80 3.67
C GLY A 144 7.55 -6.77 4.74
N ASP A 145 8.57 -5.95 4.46
CA ASP A 145 9.12 -4.96 5.39
C ASP A 145 8.76 -3.52 4.99
N THR A 146 8.46 -3.33 3.70
CA THR A 146 7.95 -2.09 3.13
C THR A 146 7.09 -2.41 1.93
N ILE A 147 6.11 -1.55 1.61
CA ILE A 147 5.21 -1.76 0.47
C ILE A 147 5.18 -0.52 -0.42
N ARG A 148 4.85 -0.73 -1.70
CA ARG A 148 4.36 0.31 -2.59
C ARG A 148 3.18 -0.21 -3.41
N ILE A 149 2.06 0.51 -3.36
CA ILE A 149 0.95 0.36 -4.30
C ILE A 149 1.26 1.22 -5.52
N SER A 150 1.21 0.66 -6.73
CA SER A 150 1.61 1.34 -7.96
C SER A 150 0.38 1.62 -8.83
N LEU A 151 -0.21 2.80 -8.71
CA LEU A 151 -1.43 3.20 -9.44
C LEU A 151 -1.06 4.11 -10.62
N SER A 152 -1.89 4.09 -11.66
CA SER A 152 -1.90 5.14 -12.69
C SER A 152 -2.79 6.30 -12.23
N ASP A 153 -2.38 6.94 -11.14
CA ASP A 153 -3.10 8.03 -10.46
C ASP A 153 -2.08 8.93 -9.73
N GLU A 154 -2.55 9.97 -9.04
CA GLU A 154 -1.71 10.85 -8.24
C GLU A 154 -0.99 10.08 -7.10
N PRO A 155 0.27 10.40 -6.78
CA PRO A 155 1.04 9.69 -5.75
C PRO A 155 0.38 9.65 -4.36
N GLU A 156 -0.38 10.68 -4.00
CA GLU A 156 -1.14 10.75 -2.76
C GLU A 156 -2.17 9.62 -2.66
N GLU A 157 -2.74 9.20 -3.78
CA GLU A 157 -3.68 8.09 -3.84
C GLU A 157 -2.98 6.74 -3.64
N GLU A 158 -1.73 6.58 -4.11
CA GLU A 158 -0.89 5.42 -3.76
C GLU A 158 -0.66 5.34 -2.24
N ILE A 159 -0.38 6.49 -1.60
CA ILE A 159 -0.13 6.58 -0.16
C ILE A 159 -1.40 6.28 0.65
N LYS A 160 -2.54 6.85 0.27
CA LYS A 160 -3.83 6.55 0.92
C LYS A 160 -4.16 5.06 0.79
N ALA A 161 -4.00 4.49 -0.40
CA ALA A 161 -4.25 3.07 -0.64
C ALA A 161 -3.36 2.17 0.24
N ALA A 162 -2.05 2.48 0.34
CA ALA A 162 -1.12 1.71 1.15
C ALA A 162 -1.50 1.76 2.65
N ASN A 163 -1.85 2.96 3.15
CA ASN A 163 -2.27 3.13 4.54
C ASN A 163 -3.58 2.39 4.83
N ARG A 164 -4.58 2.48 3.94
CA ARG A 164 -5.86 1.76 4.08
C ARG A 164 -5.63 0.25 4.13
N LEU A 165 -4.83 -0.30 3.20
CA LEU A 165 -4.51 -1.73 3.18
C LEU A 165 -3.83 -2.18 4.48
N LEU A 166 -2.80 -1.47 4.93
CA LEU A 166 -2.09 -1.82 6.17
C LEU A 166 -3.01 -1.67 7.39
N HIS A 167 -3.89 -0.68 7.42
CA HIS A 167 -4.85 -0.48 8.49
C HIS A 167 -5.86 -1.63 8.58
N ASP A 168 -6.48 -2.00 7.45
CA ASP A 168 -7.51 -3.05 7.40
C ASP A 168 -6.94 -4.43 7.71
N LEU A 169 -5.64 -4.66 7.46
CA LEU A 169 -4.92 -5.87 7.88
C LEU A 169 -4.42 -5.82 9.32
N GLY A 170 -4.67 -4.73 10.06
CA GLY A 170 -4.26 -4.56 11.46
C GLY A 170 -2.78 -4.23 11.67
N LEU A 171 -2.05 -3.93 10.59
CA LEU A 171 -0.62 -3.59 10.60
C LEU A 171 -0.37 -2.09 10.86
N LYS A 172 -1.39 -1.25 10.66
CA LYS A 172 -1.33 0.20 10.96
C LYS A 172 -2.49 0.63 11.85
N LYS A 173 -2.22 0.90 13.13
CA LYS A 173 -3.25 1.24 14.13
C LYS A 173 -3.59 2.73 14.21
N ASP A 174 -2.74 3.59 13.66
CA ASP A 174 -2.85 5.05 13.65
C ASP A 174 -3.46 5.55 12.33
N TYR A 175 -4.66 5.06 12.00
CA TYR A 175 -5.38 5.46 10.79
C TYR A 175 -6.90 5.42 11.05
N PRO A 176 -7.69 6.35 10.48
CA PRO A 176 -9.14 6.35 10.66
C PRO A 176 -9.79 5.05 10.18
N THR A 177 -10.78 4.58 10.95
CA THR A 177 -11.68 3.53 10.49
C THR A 177 -12.98 4.17 10.04
N PHE A 178 -13.32 4.01 8.76
CA PHE A 178 -14.58 4.53 8.22
C PHE A 178 -15.53 3.38 7.89
N ILE A 179 -16.76 3.45 8.42
CA ILE A 179 -17.79 2.43 8.22
C ILE A 179 -18.97 3.08 7.48
N SER A 180 -19.41 2.46 6.40
CA SER A 180 -20.65 2.86 5.72
C SER A 180 -21.42 1.66 5.24
N CYS A 181 -22.74 1.72 5.32
CA CYS A 181 -23.58 0.71 4.68
C CYS A 181 -23.55 0.91 3.15
N PRO A 182 -23.75 -0.15 2.35
CA PRO A 182 -23.76 -0.08 0.88
C PRO A 182 -24.99 0.64 0.29
N THR A 183 -25.90 1.16 1.14
CA THR A 183 -27.30 1.54 0.86
C THR A 183 -28.24 0.35 0.60
N CYS A 184 -29.54 0.55 0.79
CA CYS A 184 -30.59 -0.41 0.43
C CYS A 184 -31.94 0.32 0.25
N GLY A 185 -33.04 -0.41 0.03
CA GLY A 185 -34.38 0.18 -0.06
C GLY A 185 -34.88 0.89 1.22
N ARG A 186 -34.11 0.82 2.31
CA ARG A 186 -34.37 1.57 3.56
C ARG A 186 -33.60 2.88 3.65
N THR A 187 -32.73 3.19 2.69
CA THR A 187 -31.97 4.45 2.72
C THR A 187 -32.90 5.64 2.57
N GLN A 188 -32.86 6.57 3.51
CA GLN A 188 -33.77 7.73 3.55
C GLN A 188 -33.08 9.07 3.26
N VAL A 189 -31.79 9.02 2.93
CA VAL A 189 -30.91 10.19 2.81
C VAL A 189 -29.89 9.98 1.69
N ASP A 190 -29.28 11.07 1.22
CA ASP A 190 -28.18 11.00 0.27
C ASP A 190 -26.87 10.60 0.98
N LEU A 191 -26.70 9.28 1.13
CA LEU A 191 -25.63 8.69 1.92
C LEU A 191 -24.25 8.88 1.30
N ILE A 192 -24.14 8.66 -0.02
CA ILE A 192 -22.86 8.48 -0.69
C ILE A 192 -22.00 9.76 -0.66
N PRO A 193 -22.53 10.97 -0.96
CA PRO A 193 -21.76 12.21 -0.87
C PRO A 193 -21.33 12.50 0.57
N THR A 194 -22.24 12.33 1.53
CA THR A 194 -21.95 12.50 2.97
C THR A 194 -20.81 11.58 3.41
N ALA A 195 -20.88 10.30 3.02
CA ALA A 195 -19.85 9.32 3.34
C ALA A 195 -18.48 9.70 2.79
N LYS A 196 -18.41 10.10 1.51
CA LYS A 196 -17.16 10.51 0.86
C LYS A 196 -16.51 11.73 1.53
N ILE A 197 -17.31 12.75 1.84
CA ILE A 197 -16.80 13.98 2.48
C ILE A 197 -16.21 13.65 3.86
N ILE A 198 -16.93 12.88 4.67
CA ILE A 198 -16.49 12.52 6.02
C ILE A 198 -15.27 11.60 5.99
N GLN A 199 -15.23 10.62 5.08
CA GLN A 199 -14.05 9.77 4.88
C GLN A 199 -12.81 10.61 4.56
N ASN A 200 -12.91 11.51 3.57
CA ASN A 200 -11.79 12.38 3.19
C ASN A 200 -11.34 13.27 4.36
N TYR A 201 -12.30 13.86 5.08
CA TYR A 201 -11.99 14.71 6.24
C TYR A 201 -11.17 13.97 7.30
N LEU A 202 -11.53 12.73 7.62
CA LEU A 202 -10.82 11.91 8.60
C LEU A 202 -9.39 11.59 8.15
N GLU A 203 -9.20 11.26 6.88
CA GLU A 203 -7.89 10.92 6.32
C GLU A 203 -6.96 12.14 6.22
N GLU A 204 -7.47 13.28 5.73
CA GLU A 204 -6.71 14.52 5.59
C GLU A 204 -6.24 15.08 6.94
N ASN A 205 -7.09 14.96 7.97
CA ASN A 205 -6.80 15.44 9.32
C ASN A 205 -6.16 14.35 10.21
N LYS A 206 -5.89 13.15 9.67
CA LYS A 206 -5.28 12.01 10.39
C LYS A 206 -5.99 11.67 11.70
N ILE A 207 -7.32 11.71 11.70
CA ILE A 207 -8.15 11.52 12.89
C ILE A 207 -8.28 10.02 13.17
N ASN A 208 -7.53 9.51 14.14
CA ASN A 208 -7.56 8.10 14.51
C ASN A 208 -8.79 7.74 15.36
N LYS A 209 -9.96 7.72 14.72
CA LYS A 209 -11.26 7.34 15.32
C LYS A 209 -12.05 6.47 14.36
N THR A 210 -12.98 5.70 14.91
CA THR A 210 -13.95 4.94 14.11
C THR A 210 -15.21 5.76 13.92
N VAL A 211 -15.53 6.12 12.67
CA VAL A 211 -16.73 6.89 12.33
C VAL A 211 -17.63 6.12 11.38
N ALA A 212 -18.94 6.14 11.63
CA ALA A 212 -19.92 5.42 10.83
C ALA A 212 -20.96 6.33 10.16
N ILE A 213 -21.27 6.09 8.89
CA ILE A 213 -22.35 6.78 8.15
C ILE A 213 -23.33 5.73 7.62
N MET A 214 -24.57 5.78 8.10
CA MET A 214 -25.57 4.75 7.86
C MET A 214 -26.79 5.33 7.15
N GLY A 215 -27.34 4.59 6.18
CA GLY A 215 -28.45 5.07 5.35
C GLY A 215 -29.82 5.07 6.04
N CYS A 216 -29.98 4.35 7.16
CA CYS A 216 -31.24 4.24 7.89
C CYS A 216 -31.05 4.21 9.42
N ILE A 217 -31.98 4.81 10.15
CA ILE A 217 -32.00 4.87 11.61
C ILE A 217 -32.34 3.52 12.26
N VAL A 218 -33.05 2.65 11.55
CA VAL A 218 -33.58 1.40 12.10
C VAL A 218 -32.45 0.48 12.53
N ASN A 219 -31.47 0.25 11.65
CA ASN A 219 -30.34 -0.60 11.97
C ASN A 219 -29.04 0.18 12.21
N GLY A 220 -28.93 1.41 11.69
CA GLY A 220 -27.67 2.15 11.65
C GLY A 220 -26.94 2.23 13.01
N PRO A 221 -27.57 2.78 14.06
CA PRO A 221 -26.93 2.90 15.37
C PRO A 221 -26.56 1.55 16.01
N GLY A 222 -27.37 0.50 15.76
CA GLY A 222 -27.14 -0.84 16.28
C GLY A 222 -25.98 -1.57 15.58
N GLU A 223 -25.96 -1.52 14.24
CA GLU A 223 -24.90 -2.09 13.39
C GLU A 223 -23.55 -1.40 13.64
N ALA A 224 -23.55 -0.10 13.94
CA ALA A 224 -22.36 0.70 14.14
C ALA A 224 -22.06 1.03 15.62
N LYS A 225 -22.55 0.23 16.58
CA LYS A 225 -22.33 0.47 18.03
C LYS A 225 -20.86 0.53 18.46
N HIS A 226 -19.97 -0.06 17.66
CA HIS A 226 -18.53 -0.07 17.89
C HIS A 226 -17.85 1.25 17.49
N ALA A 227 -18.47 2.03 16.60
CA ALA A 227 -17.97 3.32 16.19
C ALA A 227 -17.93 4.32 17.36
N ASP A 228 -16.90 5.15 17.40
CA ASP A 228 -16.80 6.25 18.36
C ASP A 228 -17.93 7.26 18.16
N LEU A 229 -18.22 7.55 16.89
CA LEU A 229 -19.24 8.48 16.45
C LEU A 229 -19.89 7.96 15.16
N GLY A 230 -21.13 8.32 14.91
CA GLY A 230 -21.73 8.08 13.61
C GLY A 230 -23.00 8.88 13.37
N ALA A 231 -23.47 8.80 12.14
CA ALA A 231 -24.73 9.38 11.70
C ALA A 231 -25.60 8.33 11.02
N ALA A 232 -26.90 8.35 11.27
CA ALA A 232 -27.86 7.48 10.61
C ALA A 232 -29.01 8.28 9.99
N GLY A 233 -29.34 7.99 8.73
CA GLY A 233 -30.41 8.67 7.99
C GLY A 233 -31.80 8.32 8.49
N GLY A 234 -32.67 9.32 8.56
CA GLY A 234 -34.10 9.21 8.87
C GLY A 234 -34.95 9.96 7.85
N ASN A 235 -36.26 10.01 8.06
CA ASN A 235 -37.16 10.76 7.18
C ASN A 235 -36.83 12.27 7.25
N LYS A 236 -36.19 12.79 6.19
CA LYS A 236 -35.75 14.20 6.06
C LYS A 236 -34.81 14.72 7.16
N SER A 237 -34.13 13.81 7.87
CA SER A 237 -33.22 14.17 8.96
C SER A 237 -32.16 13.11 9.15
N TRP A 238 -31.15 13.44 9.94
CA TRP A 238 -30.15 12.51 10.44
C TRP A 238 -30.22 12.44 11.96
N VAL A 239 -29.77 11.34 12.53
CA VAL A 239 -29.42 11.27 13.95
C VAL A 239 -27.93 11.06 14.10
N ILE A 240 -27.30 11.85 14.98
CA ILE A 240 -25.92 11.63 15.40
C ILE A 240 -25.94 10.73 16.63
N PHE A 241 -25.08 9.73 16.67
CA PHE A 241 -24.93 8.79 17.78
C PHE A 241 -23.46 8.61 18.17
N LYS A 242 -23.20 8.35 19.45
CA LYS A 242 -21.88 7.91 19.97
C LYS A 242 -22.03 6.55 20.63
N LYS A 243 -21.18 5.58 20.26
CA LYS A 243 -21.22 4.20 20.80
C LYS A 243 -22.64 3.59 20.76
N GLY A 244 -23.33 3.79 19.65
CA GLY A 244 -24.70 3.30 19.40
C GLY A 244 -25.84 4.06 20.11
N LYS A 245 -25.54 5.07 20.95
CA LYS A 245 -26.56 5.89 21.62
C LYS A 245 -26.80 7.18 20.84
N VAL A 246 -28.06 7.40 20.43
CA VAL A 246 -28.48 8.63 19.75
C VAL A 246 -28.34 9.82 20.71
N ILE A 247 -27.73 10.90 20.22
CA ILE A 247 -27.49 12.13 20.98
C ILE A 247 -28.49 13.20 20.57
N ARG A 248 -28.60 13.46 19.26
CA ARG A 248 -29.50 14.48 18.71
C ARG A 248 -29.87 14.19 17.26
N SER A 249 -30.95 14.82 16.81
CA SER A 249 -31.32 14.91 15.40
C SER A 249 -30.73 16.17 14.75
N VAL A 250 -30.40 16.07 13.47
CA VAL A 250 -29.85 17.16 12.65
C VAL A 250 -30.59 17.18 11.31
N SER A 251 -30.78 18.36 10.73
CA SER A 251 -31.36 18.48 9.39
C SER A 251 -30.40 17.97 8.32
N ASN A 252 -30.93 17.63 7.13
CA ASN A 252 -30.11 17.12 6.04
C ASN A 252 -29.04 18.11 5.57
N GLU A 253 -29.33 19.41 5.59
CA GLU A 253 -28.40 20.44 5.08
C GLU A 253 -27.18 20.60 5.98
N ASN A 254 -27.32 20.31 7.27
CA ASN A 254 -26.31 20.61 8.30
C ASN A 254 -25.49 19.38 8.72
N ILE A 255 -25.80 18.17 8.21
CA ILE A 255 -25.21 16.93 8.74
C ILE A 255 -23.68 16.90 8.63
N VAL A 256 -23.11 17.34 7.50
CA VAL A 256 -21.66 17.32 7.30
C VAL A 256 -20.98 18.24 8.31
N GLU A 257 -21.45 19.48 8.43
CA GLU A 257 -20.90 20.47 9.36
C GLU A 257 -21.01 20.00 10.82
N GLU A 258 -22.20 19.53 11.21
CA GLU A 258 -22.46 19.08 12.57
C GLU A 258 -21.66 17.83 12.94
N LEU A 259 -21.49 16.90 12.00
CA LEU A 259 -20.69 15.71 12.24
C LEU A 259 -19.21 16.06 12.35
N ILE A 260 -18.69 16.99 11.52
CA ILE A 260 -17.31 17.48 11.65
C ILE A 260 -17.07 18.14 13.00
N LYS A 261 -18.02 18.99 13.48
CA LYS A 261 -17.94 19.57 14.83
C LYS A 261 -17.82 18.48 15.89
N GLU A 262 -18.63 17.43 15.81
CA GLU A 262 -18.57 16.32 16.75
C GLU A 262 -17.28 15.49 16.65
N ILE A 263 -16.77 15.28 15.43
CA ILE A 263 -15.49 14.60 15.18
C ILE A 263 -14.35 15.34 15.89
N ASN A 264 -14.32 16.68 15.79
CA ASN A 264 -13.29 17.51 16.40
C ASN A 264 -13.33 17.55 17.94
N LEU A 265 -14.39 17.03 18.55
CA LEU A 265 -14.53 16.90 19.99
C LEU A 265 -14.11 15.51 20.53
N LEU A 266 -13.72 14.57 19.65
CA LEU A 266 -13.31 13.19 20.02
C LEU A 266 -11.84 13.10 20.43
#